data_AF-A0A4V0YFR6-F1
#
_entry.id   AF-A0A4V0YFR6-F1
#
_cell.length_a   1.000
_cell.length_b   1.000
_cell.length_c   1.000
_cell.angle_alpha   90.00
_cell.angle_beta   90.00
_cell.angle_gamma   90.00
#
_symmetry.space_group_name_H-M   'P 1'
#
loop_
_entity.id
_entity.type
_entity.pdbx_description
1 polymer ?
#
loop_
_entity_poly.entity_id
_entity_poly.type
_entity_poly.pdbx_seq_one_letter_code
_entity_poly.pdbx_strand_id
1 'polypeptide(L)'
;MPATASAAERAWTLAAQIADLHGLYVIPSDLAAAMWEVLADEPAVRLLGLTTARDGRPAHGFAIAWDRPDTGAHQVFVLHVSTTTGQLIGTETITVTDPALDVTEPTVTGFEVWLSTGMVDTIGTPGP
;
A
#
# COMPACT_ATOMS: atom_id res chain seq x y z
N MET A 1 -11.45 -8.05 11.91
CA MET A 1 -12.09 -6.71 11.85
C MET A 1 -13.45 -6.77 12.50
N PRO A 2 -13.93 -5.67 13.13
CA PRO A 2 -15.28 -5.63 13.70
C PRO A 2 -16.33 -5.76 12.59
N ALA A 3 -17.44 -6.45 12.87
CA ALA A 3 -18.52 -6.66 11.90
C ALA A 3 -19.21 -5.36 11.44
N THR A 4 -18.94 -4.25 12.10
CA THR A 4 -19.53 -2.93 11.85
C THR A 4 -18.64 -1.99 11.02
N ALA A 5 -17.43 -2.42 10.64
CA ALA A 5 -16.51 -1.59 9.85
C ALA A 5 -17.11 -1.23 8.48
N SER A 6 -16.92 0.02 8.05
CA SER A 6 -17.36 0.46 6.71
C SER A 6 -16.58 -0.26 5.60
N ALA A 7 -17.08 -0.25 4.36
CA ALA A 7 -16.35 -0.88 3.25
C ALA A 7 -14.97 -0.23 3.01
N ALA A 8 -14.89 1.10 3.16
CA ALA A 8 -13.63 1.85 3.05
C ALA A 8 -12.63 1.48 4.15
N GLU A 9 -13.09 1.43 5.40
CA GLU A 9 -12.26 1.02 6.55
C GLU A 9 -11.74 -0.41 6.38
N ARG A 10 -12.60 -1.32 5.92
CA ARG A 10 -12.23 -2.71 5.66
C ARG A 10 -11.17 -2.83 4.58
N ALA A 11 -11.40 -2.20 3.42
CA ALA A 11 -10.45 -2.21 2.32
C ALA A 11 -9.11 -1.56 2.70
N TRP A 12 -9.15 -0.46 3.46
CA TRP A 12 -7.95 0.20 3.96
C TRP A 12 -7.15 -0.72 4.87
N THR A 13 -7.82 -1.33 5.84
CA THR A 13 -7.19 -2.24 6.80
C THR A 13 -6.57 -3.44 6.09
N LEU A 14 -7.30 -4.04 5.13
CA LEU A 14 -6.78 -5.13 4.31
C LEU A 14 -5.53 -4.71 3.53
N ALA A 15 -5.58 -3.57 2.84
CA ALA A 15 -4.45 -3.04 2.08
C ALA A 15 -3.23 -2.77 2.97
N ALA A 16 -3.44 -2.19 4.15
CA ALA A 16 -2.38 -1.96 5.13
C ALA A 16 -1.77 -3.28 5.63
N GLN A 17 -2.59 -4.29 5.94
CA GLN A 17 -2.10 -5.61 6.34
C GLN A 17 -1.31 -6.31 5.23
N ILE A 18 -1.74 -6.19 3.97
CA ILE A 18 -0.97 -6.71 2.82
C ILE A 18 0.38 -6.01 2.73
N ALA A 19 0.42 -4.68 2.91
CA ALA A 19 1.65 -3.91 2.92
C ALA A 19 2.59 -4.33 4.07
N ASP A 20 2.06 -4.49 5.29
CA ASP A 20 2.82 -4.95 6.45
C ASP A 20 3.45 -6.32 6.21
N LEU A 21 2.71 -7.26 5.59
CA LEU A 21 3.24 -8.58 5.24
C LEU A 21 4.40 -8.49 4.25
N HIS A 22 4.30 -7.63 3.23
CA HIS A 22 5.38 -7.39 2.28
C HIS A 22 6.59 -6.69 2.91
N GLY A 23 6.37 -5.85 3.93
CA GLY A 23 7.43 -5.23 4.71
C GLY A 23 8.19 -6.20 5.62
N LEU A 24 7.54 -7.30 6.03
CA LEU A 24 8.10 -8.26 6.97
C LEU A 24 8.64 -9.54 6.31
N TYR A 25 8.07 -9.96 5.18
CA TYR A 25 8.35 -11.24 4.56
C TYR A 25 8.64 -11.12 3.07
N VAL A 26 9.48 -12.04 2.58
CA VAL A 26 9.60 -12.26 1.13
C VAL A 26 8.38 -13.07 0.68
N ILE A 27 7.44 -12.39 0.02
CA ILE A 27 6.16 -12.98 -0.38
C ILE A 27 6.30 -13.78 -1.69
N PRO A 28 5.98 -15.08 -1.69
CA PRO A 28 5.90 -15.87 -2.93
C PRO A 28 4.90 -15.26 -3.92
N SER A 29 5.18 -15.34 -5.22
CA SER A 29 4.37 -14.66 -6.25
C SER A 29 2.93 -15.18 -6.34
N ASP A 30 2.69 -16.45 -6.04
CA ASP A 30 1.35 -17.04 -5.96
C ASP A 30 0.55 -16.49 -4.77
N LEU A 31 1.21 -16.31 -3.62
CA LEU A 31 0.58 -15.66 -2.46
C LEU A 31 0.31 -14.18 -2.73
N ALA A 32 1.24 -13.46 -3.35
CA ALA A 32 1.01 -12.06 -3.75
C ALA A 32 -0.18 -11.94 -4.72
N ALA A 33 -0.27 -12.84 -5.71
CA ALA A 33 -1.41 -12.88 -6.63
C ALA A 33 -2.74 -13.09 -5.90
N ALA A 34 -2.80 -14.05 -4.97
CA ALA A 34 -4.00 -14.28 -4.16
C ALA A 34 -4.38 -13.06 -3.31
N MET A 35 -3.41 -12.33 -2.75
CA MET A 35 -3.68 -11.08 -2.04
C MET A 35 -4.31 -10.02 -2.95
N TRP A 36 -3.87 -9.92 -4.21
CA TRP A 36 -4.46 -9.01 -5.19
C TRP A 36 -5.86 -9.41 -5.63
N GLU A 37 -6.15 -10.71 -5.75
CA GLU A 37 -7.51 -11.20 -6.01
C GLU A 37 -8.45 -10.81 -4.86
N VAL A 38 -8.05 -11.01 -3.61
CA VAL A 38 -8.84 -10.62 -2.44
C VAL A 38 -9.06 -9.10 -2.41
N LEU A 39 -8.02 -8.31 -2.72
CA LEU A 39 -8.14 -6.85 -2.76
C LEU A 39 -9.03 -6.37 -3.92
N ALA A 40 -9.03 -7.07 -5.06
CA ALA A 40 -9.86 -6.73 -6.22
C ALA A 40 -11.36 -6.89 -5.95
N ASP A 41 -11.74 -7.77 -5.02
CA ASP A 41 -13.12 -7.97 -4.59
C ASP A 41 -13.61 -6.87 -3.61
N GLU A 42 -12.72 -6.02 -3.09
CA GLU A 42 -13.11 -4.93 -2.19
C GLU A 42 -13.66 -3.71 -2.98
N PRO A 43 -14.93 -3.33 -2.79
CA PRO A 43 -15.60 -2.31 -3.61
C PRO A 43 -15.07 -0.89 -3.40
N ALA A 44 -14.28 -0.66 -2.36
CA ALA A 44 -13.65 0.63 -2.08
C ALA A 44 -12.29 0.80 -2.77
N VAL A 45 -11.73 -0.26 -3.37
CA VAL A 45 -10.47 -0.21 -4.11
C VAL A 45 -10.69 0.43 -5.47
N ARG A 46 -9.75 1.29 -5.88
CA ARG A 46 -9.75 1.98 -7.17
C ARG A 46 -8.44 1.72 -7.88
N LEU A 47 -8.51 1.26 -9.13
CA LEU A 47 -7.35 1.16 -9.99
C LEU A 47 -6.99 2.57 -10.52
N LEU A 48 -5.79 3.05 -10.20
CA LEU A 48 -5.22 4.28 -10.77
C LEU A 48 -4.61 4.07 -12.16
N GLY A 49 -4.38 2.81 -12.53
CA GLY A 49 -3.75 2.43 -13.79
C GLY A 49 -2.22 2.38 -13.67
N LEU A 50 -1.53 2.72 -14.76
CA LEU A 50 -0.06 2.77 -14.78
C LEU A 50 0.42 4.05 -14.08
N THR A 51 1.34 3.87 -13.16
CA THR A 51 1.96 4.90 -12.32
C THR A 51 3.47 4.68 -12.25
N THR A 52 4.16 5.55 -11.53
CA THR A 52 5.59 5.44 -11.26
C THR A 52 5.79 5.43 -9.76
N ALA A 53 6.45 4.40 -9.23
CA ALA A 53 6.86 4.37 -7.83
C ALA A 53 7.95 5.42 -7.56
N ARG A 54 8.21 5.75 -6.29
CA ARG A 54 9.17 6.81 -5.93
C ARG A 54 10.62 6.57 -6.33
N ASP A 55 11.00 5.33 -6.61
CA ASP A 55 12.31 4.98 -7.15
C ASP A 55 12.37 4.96 -8.69
N GLY A 56 11.31 5.42 -9.35
CA GLY A 56 11.22 5.51 -10.81
C GLY A 56 10.74 4.23 -11.49
N ARG A 57 10.52 3.13 -10.77
CA ARG A 57 10.04 1.88 -11.38
C ARG A 57 8.56 2.00 -11.78
N PRO A 58 8.16 1.41 -12.92
CA PRO A 58 6.76 1.39 -13.33
C PRO A 58 5.92 0.51 -12.40
N ALA A 59 4.73 0.98 -12.05
CA ALA A 59 3.82 0.30 -11.12
C ALA A 59 2.36 0.41 -11.54
N HIS A 60 1.55 -0.61 -11.25
CA HIS A 60 0.10 -0.43 -11.14
C HIS A 60 -0.23 0.18 -9.78
N GLY A 61 -0.97 1.29 -9.79
CA GLY A 61 -1.43 1.97 -8.59
C GLY A 61 -2.83 1.52 -8.17
N PHE A 62 -3.01 1.16 -6.90
CA PHE A 62 -4.32 0.87 -6.32
C PHE A 62 -4.57 1.81 -5.14
N ALA A 63 -5.66 2.57 -5.18
CA ALA A 63 -6.01 3.56 -4.18
C ALA A 63 -7.21 3.12 -3.35
N ILE A 64 -7.13 3.39 -2.04
CA ILE A 64 -8.23 3.22 -1.10
C ILE A 64 -8.37 4.54 -0.34
N ALA A 65 -9.52 5.20 -0.49
CA ALA A 65 -9.85 6.41 0.26
C ALA A 65 -10.66 6.06 1.50
N TRP A 66 -10.35 6.71 2.63
CA TRP A 66 -11.07 6.52 3.88
C TRP A 66 -11.17 7.83 4.67
N ASP A 67 -12.40 8.20 5.02
CA ASP A 67 -12.69 9.20 6.04
C ASP A 67 -12.55 8.56 7.43
N ARG A 68 -11.47 8.90 8.14
CA ARG A 68 -11.16 8.39 9.48
C ARG A 68 -12.01 9.07 10.54
N PRO A 69 -13.04 8.43 11.11
CA PRO A 69 -13.96 9.10 12.02
C PRO A 69 -13.31 9.46 13.37
N ASP A 70 -12.25 8.76 13.75
CA ASP A 70 -11.50 8.94 14.99
C ASP A 70 -10.60 10.17 14.98
N THR A 71 -10.06 10.55 13.82
CA THR A 71 -9.20 11.73 13.66
C THR A 71 -9.86 12.88 12.88
N GLY A 72 -10.92 12.60 12.12
CA GLY A 72 -11.50 13.53 11.16
C GLY A 72 -10.66 13.71 9.89
N ALA A 73 -9.63 12.88 9.69
CA ALA A 73 -8.76 12.96 8.52
C ALA A 73 -9.39 12.26 7.30
N HIS A 74 -9.24 12.86 6.13
CA HIS A 74 -9.47 12.17 4.85
C HIS A 74 -8.14 11.72 4.29
N GLN A 75 -7.97 10.40 4.11
CA GLN A 75 -6.72 9.83 3.62
C GLN A 75 -6.96 8.91 2.42
N VAL A 76 -5.93 8.78 1.59
CA VAL A 76 -5.85 7.85 0.48
C VAL A 76 -4.59 7.01 0.64
N PHE A 77 -4.75 5.70 0.76
CA PHE A 77 -3.64 4.75 0.77
C PHE A 77 -3.44 4.20 -0.63
N VAL A 78 -2.22 4.29 -1.13
CA VAL A 78 -1.84 3.85 -2.47
C VAL A 78 -0.87 2.69 -2.34
N LEU A 79 -1.18 1.58 -3.02
CA LEU A 79 -0.26 0.47 -3.23
C LEU A 79 0.34 0.57 -4.63
N HIS A 80 1.66 0.46 -4.73
CA HIS A 80 2.38 0.39 -6.00
C HIS A 80 2.85 -1.03 -6.25
N VAL A 81 2.24 -1.71 -7.21
CA VAL A 81 2.56 -3.09 -7.59
C VAL A 81 3.38 -3.11 -8.87
N SER A 82 4.52 -3.79 -8.89
CA SER A 82 5.39 -3.89 -10.06
C SER A 82 4.62 -4.44 -11.26
N THR A 83 4.71 -3.76 -12.40
CA THR A 83 4.14 -4.25 -13.67
C THR A 83 4.88 -5.45 -14.24
N THR A 84 6.06 -5.78 -13.72
CA THR A 84 6.90 -6.88 -14.20
C THR A 84 6.77 -8.12 -13.33
N THR A 85 6.78 -7.95 -12.01
CA THR A 85 6.81 -9.09 -11.07
C THR A 85 5.49 -9.32 -10.34
N GLY A 86 4.57 -8.37 -10.37
CA GLY A 86 3.35 -8.42 -9.55
C GLY A 86 3.59 -8.25 -8.04
N GLN A 87 4.82 -7.92 -7.63
CA GLN A 87 5.17 -7.70 -6.23
C GLN A 87 4.86 -6.28 -5.80
N LEU A 88 4.49 -6.08 -4.54
CA LEU A 88 4.41 -4.74 -3.96
C LEU A 88 5.81 -4.13 -3.91
N ILE A 89 5.97 -2.93 -4.46
CA ILE A 89 7.25 -2.21 -4.54
C ILE A 89 7.24 -0.86 -3.83
N GLY A 90 6.07 -0.40 -3.40
CA GLY A 90 5.96 0.74 -2.51
C GLY A 90 4.53 1.00 -2.06
N THR A 91 4.42 1.88 -1.07
CA THR A 91 3.14 2.41 -0.58
C THR A 91 3.22 3.91 -0.38
N GLU A 92 2.08 4.58 -0.45
CA GLU A 92 1.95 6.00 -0.09
C GLU A 92 0.69 6.22 0.74
N THR A 93 0.78 7.06 1.76
CA THR A 93 -0.36 7.63 2.44
C THR A 93 -0.45 9.10 2.06
N ILE A 94 -1.49 9.44 1.31
CA ILE A 94 -1.84 10.82 0.96
C ILE A 94 -2.91 11.27 1.94
N THR A 95 -2.59 12.25 2.77
CA THR A 95 -3.57 12.93 3.60
C THR A 95 -4.12 14.10 2.82
N VAL A 96 -5.41 14.08 2.53
CA VAL A 96 -6.10 15.13 1.78
C VAL A 96 -6.51 16.26 2.71
N THR A 97 -7.02 15.89 3.88
CA THR A 97 -7.34 16.82 4.97
C THR A 97 -7.05 16.16 6.31
N ASP A 98 -6.45 16.90 7.23
CA ASP A 98 -6.26 16.50 8.62
C ASP A 98 -6.19 17.74 9.52
N PRO A 99 -7.22 18.00 10.34
CA PRO A 99 -7.25 19.16 11.23
C PRO A 99 -6.15 19.18 12.29
N ALA A 100 -5.67 18.01 12.74
CA ALA A 100 -4.64 17.91 13.78
C ALA A 100 -3.25 18.24 13.24
N LEU A 101 -3.03 18.03 11.93
CA LEU A 101 -1.77 18.32 11.24
C LEU A 101 -1.82 19.59 10.38
N ASP A 102 -2.93 20.34 10.42
CA ASP A 102 -3.20 21.50 9.57
C ASP A 102 -3.03 21.22 8.06
N VAL A 103 -3.37 19.99 7.64
CA VAL A 103 -3.35 19.60 6.23
C VAL A 103 -4.68 20.00 5.60
N THR A 104 -4.62 20.93 4.64
CA THR A 104 -5.79 21.45 3.91
C THR A 104 -5.74 21.14 2.41
N GLU A 105 -4.62 20.58 1.94
CA GLU A 105 -4.40 20.20 0.55
C GLU A 105 -3.75 18.80 0.49
N PRO A 106 -4.00 18.01 -0.58
CA PRO A 106 -3.42 16.68 -0.76
C PRO A 106 -1.90 16.65 -0.56
N THR A 107 -1.48 16.00 0.52
CA THR A 107 -0.09 15.93 0.95
C THR A 107 0.31 14.50 1.22
N VAL A 108 1.46 14.05 0.71
CA VAL A 108 2.02 12.74 1.08
C VAL A 108 2.59 12.84 2.48
N THR A 109 1.98 12.14 3.44
CA THR A 109 2.37 12.16 4.86
C THR A 109 3.14 10.91 5.28
N GLY A 110 3.17 9.88 4.44
CA GLY A 110 3.95 8.67 4.65
C GLY A 110 4.17 7.93 3.34
N PHE A 111 5.30 7.24 3.22
CA PHE A 111 5.58 6.35 2.10
C PHE A 111 6.60 5.30 2.51
N GLU A 112 6.57 4.18 1.79
CA GLU A 112 7.60 3.15 1.86
C GLU A 112 7.95 2.68 0.45
N VAL A 113 9.23 2.33 0.23
CA VAL A 113 9.71 1.83 -1.05
C VAL A 113 10.67 0.68 -0.80
N TRP A 114 10.37 -0.49 -1.37
CA TRP A 114 11.24 -1.66 -1.27
C TRP A 114 12.15 -1.75 -2.48
N LEU A 115 13.40 -1.28 -2.34
CA LEU A 115 14.38 -1.27 -3.43
C LEU A 115 14.73 -2.69 -3.90
N SER A 116 14.83 -3.64 -2.97
CA SER A 116 15.00 -5.06 -3.25
C SER A 116 14.33 -5.91 -2.17
N THR A 117 13.84 -7.08 -2.56
CA THR A 117 13.34 -8.12 -1.66
C THR A 117 13.89 -9.46 -2.14
N GLY A 118 14.21 -10.34 -1.20
CA GLY A 118 14.76 -11.64 -1.55
C GLY A 118 15.28 -12.37 -0.33
N MET A 119 15.31 -13.69 -0.42
CA MET A 119 16.03 -14.51 0.55
C MET A 119 17.51 -14.20 0.44
N VAL A 120 18.18 -14.05 1.57
CA VAL A 120 19.63 -13.88 1.64
C VAL A 120 20.24 -15.18 2.17
N ASP A 121 21.28 -15.68 1.51
CA ASP A 121 21.97 -16.90 1.92
C ASP A 121 22.72 -16.71 3.26
N THR A 122 23.09 -15.46 3.58
CA THR A 122 23.73 -15.07 4.84
C THR A 122 23.27 -13.69 5.27
N ILE A 123 23.04 -13.50 6.57
CA ILE A 123 22.78 -12.17 7.16
C ILE A 123 24.13 -11.46 7.39
N GLY A 124 24.47 -10.45 6.58
CA GLY A 124 25.66 -9.59 6.78
C GLY A 124 26.54 -9.38 5.55
N THR A 125 27.20 -8.20 5.53
CA THR A 125 28.00 -7.46 4.51
C THR A 125 27.89 -7.87 3.03
N PRO A 126 27.56 -6.93 2.11
CA PRO A 126 27.74 -7.17 0.69
C PRO A 126 29.20 -7.60 0.42
N GLY A 127 29.38 -8.60 -0.45
CA GLY A 127 30.69 -8.91 -1.02
C GLY A 127 31.31 -7.67 -1.68
N PRO A 128 32.64 -7.63 -1.82
CA PRO A 128 33.42 -6.43 -2.15
C PRO A 128 32.97 -5.73 -3.44
#